data_AF-A0A5C7VTZ7-F1
#
_entry.id   AF-A0A5C7VTZ7-F1
#
_cell.length_a   1.000
_cell.length_b   1.000
_cell.length_c   1.000
_cell.angle_alpha   90.00
_cell.angle_beta   90.00
_cell.angle_gamma   90.00
#
_symmetry.space_group_name_H-M   'P 1'
#
loop_
_entity.id
_entity.type
_entity.pdbx_description
1 polymer ?
#
loop_
_entity_poly.entity_id
_entity_poly.type
_entity_poly.pdbx_seq_one_letter_code
_entity_poly.pdbx_strand_id
1 'polypeptide(L)' 'MPVIDKIGYLHFDRAETSLFLNLIVKQYEVSSIIVTSNLPFSRWPGAFADDQSLVTAPRPPAAS' A
#
# COMPACT_ATOMS: atom_id res chain seq x y z
N MET A 1 -3.19 -5.89 14.98
CA MET A 1 -2.68 -4.69 14.28
C MET A 1 -1.41 -5.08 13.53
N PRO A 2 -1.50 -5.41 12.23
CA PRO A 2 -0.33 -5.73 11.41
C PRO A 2 0.62 -4.52 11.28
N VAL A 3 1.92 -4.81 11.23
CA VAL A 3 2.98 -3.83 11.01
C VAL A 3 3.73 -4.20 9.73
N ILE A 4 3.83 -3.26 8.80
CA ILE A 4 4.62 -3.38 7.57
C ILE A 4 5.77 -2.41 7.68
N ASP A 5 7.00 -2.91 7.69
CA ASP A 5 8.20 -2.12 7.98
C ASP A 5 9.06 -1.91 6.72
N LYS A 6 9.76 -0.77 6.65
CA LYS A 6 10.82 -0.48 5.65
C LYS A 6 10.36 -0.42 4.19
N ILE A 7 9.14 0.07 3.93
CA ILE A 7 8.75 0.47 2.57
C ILE A 7 9.76 1.49 2.03
N GLY A 8 10.25 1.29 0.81
CA GLY A 8 11.22 2.15 0.14
C GLY A 8 12.67 1.65 0.15
N TYR A 9 12.94 0.51 0.80
CA TYR A 9 14.18 -0.25 0.60
C TYR A 9 14.01 -1.42 -0.38
N LEU A 10 12.78 -1.89 -0.54
CA LEU A 10 12.41 -2.93 -1.51
C LEU A 10 11.70 -2.28 -2.69
N HIS A 11 12.08 -2.67 -3.91
CA HIS A 11 11.32 -2.38 -5.11
C HIS A 11 10.35 -3.53 -5.34
N PHE A 12 9.06 -3.25 -5.21
CA PHE A 12 8.00 -4.19 -5.48
C PHE A 12 7.82 -4.31 -6.99
N ASP A 13 7.68 -5.55 -7.46
CA ASP A 13 7.14 -5.79 -8.79
C ASP A 13 5.61 -5.63 -8.82
N ARG A 14 5.01 -5.78 -10.01
CA ARG A 14 3.57 -5.59 -10.19
C ARG A 14 2.71 -6.57 -9.39
N ALA A 15 3.17 -7.81 -9.22
CA ALA A 15 2.46 -8.83 -8.47
C ALA A 15 2.55 -8.54 -6.97
N GLU A 16 3.73 -8.14 -6.48
CA GLU A 16 3.96 -7.75 -5.09
C GLU A 16 3.17 -6.48 -4.73
N THR A 17 3.14 -5.47 -5.62
CA THR A 17 2.28 -4.27 -5.48
C THR A 17 0.81 -4.64 -5.35
N SER A 18 0.33 -5.57 -6.19
CA SER A 18 -1.06 -6.04 -6.13
C SER A 18 -1.37 -6.75 -4.81
N LEU A 19 -0.45 -7.57 -4.31
CA LEU A 19 -0.59 -8.23 -3.00
C LEU A 19 -0.65 -7.22 -1.86
N PHE A 20 0.20 -6.19 -1.88
CA PHE A 20 0.20 -5.12 -0.90
C PHE A 20 -1.13 -4.36 -0.88
N LEU A 21 -1.62 -3.95 -2.05
CA LEU A 21 -2.92 -3.28 -2.18
C LEU A 21 -4.08 -4.17 -1.69
N ASN A 22 -4.07 -5.46 -2.03
CA ASN A 22 -5.07 -6.41 -1.57
C ASN A 22 -5.06 -6.57 -0.04
N LEU A 23 -3.89 -6.51 0.60
CA LEU A 23 -3.77 -6.54 2.05
C LEU A 23 -4.40 -5.28 2.67
N ILE A 24 -4.13 -4.10 2.11
CA ILE A 24 -4.76 -2.84 2.55
C ILE A 24 -6.29 -2.95 2.45
N VAL A 25 -6.81 -3.42 1.32
CA VAL A 25 -8.26 -3.59 1.10
C VAL A 25 -8.87 -4.57 2.11
N LYS A 26 -8.22 -5.69 2.42
CA LYS A 26 -8.74 -6.69 3.38
C LYS A 26 -8.81 -6.18 4.82
N GLN A 27 -7.95 -5.23 5.17
CA GLN A 27 -7.92 -4.63 6.50
C GLN A 27 -8.78 -3.37 6.60
N TYR A 28 -9.26 -2.84 5.47
CA TYR A 28 -10.21 -1.75 5.43
C TYR A 28 -11.44 -2.10 6.28
N GLU A 29 -11.78 -1.25 7.24
CA GLU A 29 -12.88 -1.45 8.21
C GLU A 29 -12.76 -2.65 9.17
N VAL A 30 -11.78 -3.54 9.00
CA VAL A 30 -11.56 -4.69 9.88
C VAL A 30 -10.57 -4.36 11.01
N SER A 31 -9.44 -3.73 10.68
CA SER A 31 -8.39 -3.45 11.67
C SER A 31 -7.38 -2.41 11.19
N SER A 32 -6.84 -1.60 12.10
CA SER A 32 -5.74 -0.69 11.79
C SER A 32 -4.46 -1.42 11.36
N ILE A 33 -3.74 -0.81 10.42
CA ILE A 33 -2.41 -1.23 9.94
C ILE A 33 -1.44 -0.08 10.23
N ILE A 34 -0.23 -0.41 10.70
CA ILE A 34 0.88 0.55 10.74
C ILE A 34 1.84 0.22 9.61
N VAL A 35 2.19 1.24 8.81
CA VAL A 35 3.22 1.13 7.77
C VAL A 35 4.34 2.13 8.07
N THR A 36 5.59 1.66 8.07
CA THR A 36 6.76 2.52 8.18
C THR A 36 7.48 2.58 6.83
N SER A 37 8.03 3.76 6.52
CA SER A 37 8.76 3.99 5.28
C SER A 37 9.89 4.98 5.51
N ASN A 38 11.00 4.79 4.80
CA ASN A 38 12.06 5.80 4.68
C ASN A 38 11.77 6.82 3.56
N LEU A 39 10.68 6.62 2.79
CA LEU A 39 10.27 7.49 1.70
C LEU A 39 9.02 8.29 2.10
N PRO A 40 8.92 9.57 1.69
CA PRO A 40 7.64 10.27 1.75
C PRO A 40 6.62 9.57 0.85
N PHE A 41 5.33 9.64 1.22
CA PHE A 41 4.24 8.99 0.49
C PHE A 41 4.21 9.34 -1.01
N SER A 42 4.56 10.59 -1.37
CA SER A 42 4.66 11.03 -2.77
C SER A 42 5.69 10.28 -3.61
N ARG A 43 6.63 9.56 -2.98
CA ARG A 43 7.66 8.74 -3.65
C ARG A 43 7.35 7.25 -3.63
N TRP A 44 6.21 6.84 -3.06
CA TRP A 44 5.81 5.44 -3.07
C TRP A 44 5.63 4.86 -4.47
N PRO A 45 5.10 5.57 -5.50
CA PRO A 45 4.98 5.01 -6.83
C PRO A 45 6.27 4.35 -7.34
N GLY A 46 7.44 5.00 -7.17
CA GLY A 46 8.73 4.44 -7.58
C GLY A 46 9.15 3.17 -6.83
N ALA A 47 8.68 2.98 -5.59
CA ALA A 47 8.91 1.74 -4.85
C ALA A 47 7.95 0.60 -5.27
N PHE A 48 6.85 0.92 -5.94
CA PHE A 48 5.76 0.00 -6.27
C PHE A 48 5.54 -0.08 -7.79
N ALA A 49 6.57 -0.48 -8.53
CA ALA A 49 6.53 -0.65 -9.98
C ALA A 49 6.00 0.58 -10.76
N ASP A 50 6.32 1.79 -10.29
CA ASP A 50 5.85 3.08 -10.83
C ASP A 50 4.31 3.22 -10.85
N ASP A 51 3.61 2.49 -9.98
CA ASP A 51 2.15 2.48 -9.93
C ASP A 51 1.60 3.75 -9.29
N GLN A 52 1.13 4.67 -10.15
CA GLN A 52 0.50 5.92 -9.72
C GLN A 52 -0.88 5.75 -9.08
N SER A 53 -1.48 4.55 -9.11
CA SER A 53 -2.74 4.30 -8.39
C SER A 53 -2.55 4.40 -6.87
N LEU A 54 -1.32 4.31 -6.35
CA LEU A 54 -1.04 4.45 -4.92
C LEU A 54 -1.25 5.85 -4.38
N VAL A 55 -1.00 6.89 -5.18
CA VAL A 55 -1.19 8.29 -4.75
C VAL A 55 -2.66 8.70 -4.77
N THR A 56 -3.51 7.94 -5.46
CA THR A 56 -4.95 8.13 -5.48
C THR A 56 -5.58 6.93 -4.80
N ALA A 57 -5.78 7.00 -3.47
CA ALA A 57 -6.37 5.89 -2.72
C ALA A 57 -7.61 5.36 -3.47
N PRO A 58 -7.67 4.05 -3.80
CA PRO A 58 -8.83 3.51 -4.49
C PRO A 58 -10.05 3.77 -3.61
N ARG A 59 -11.09 4.35 -4.21
CA ARG A 59 -12.37 4.53 -3.52
C ARG A 59 -12.76 3.16 -2.94
N PRO A 60 -12.96 3.02 -1.63
CA PRO A 60 -13.40 1.75 -1.07
C PRO A 60 -14.73 1.36 -1.74
N PRO A 61 -14.97 0.06 -2.01
CA PRO A 61 -16.27 -0.39 -2.46
C PRO A 61 -17.31 0.09 -1.45
N ALA A 62 -18.43 0.64 -1.92
CA ALA A 62 -19.48 1.13 -1.03
C ALA A 62 -19.86 0.01 -0.07
N ALA A 63 -19.69 0.25 1.23
CA ALA A 63 -20.16 -0.65 2.27
C ALA A 63 -21.66 -0.91 2.02
N SER A 64 -22.00 -2.19 1.83
CA SER A 64 -23.39 -2.66 1.62
C SER A 64 -24.10 -2.83 2.95
#